data_AF-A0A969DYW7-F1
#
_entry.id   AF-A0A969DYW7-F1
#
_cell.length_a   1.000
_cell.length_b   1.000
_cell.length_c   1.000
_cell.angle_alpha   90.00
_cell.angle_beta   90.00
_cell.angle_gamma   90.00
#
_symmetry.space_group_name_H-M   'P 1'
#
loop_
_entity.id
_entity.type
_entity.pdbx_description
1 polymer ?
#
loop_
_entity_poly.entity_id
_entity_poly.type
_entity_poly.pdbx_seq_one_letter_code
_entity_poly.pdbx_strand_id
1 'polypeptide(L)'
;MTLPPRRPPDQAPPQSFPLTAQQKQGDPPQSPLLKGGSDWPDEHLDIAAPTLRTKGDLIEQIETQAAHWLDQILNAPPQPSLPPWKGGTKGGSPCRLPPWLSEVEAPGPKTQTALTWIHQTLLPNLRQTPNELHQFLNGLNGHYIPAGPSGAPTRGRADVLPTGRNFYSVDIRGLPTETAWDLGRKAADAVIERYCQDEGDYPQTLALSMWGTATMRTGGDDMAEALALMGVQPVWDGPSRRVVDFEVLPLSLLGRPRVDVTLRISGFFRDAFPNLIDLFDQAVAAVSALDEPAGQNPLAARVQAETADWVEQGLDEEEAGRRSRYRIFGSKPGAYGAGLQGLIEAQNWTSDADLAQAYINWSSYAYGKATTSGSKAGPGSSVGSGAGQGHAAPEAFQQRLKNLQIVLHNQDNREHDLLDSDDYYQFHGGLTVAARTAQANLSDKPSSNQSVSGTSSNGPQIYFGDHAQPANPKVRQLSEEIARVYRSRVINPKWIAGVMRHGYKGAFELAATVDYLFAYDATTHAVADHMYAGVAEAYVLDRDVQAFTQQHNPWALRDMAERLLEANQRGLWAKADAQLLDDLRNVVLQAEEKVEQRSSDLN
;
A
#
# COMPACT_ATOMS: atom_id res chain seq x y z
N MET A 1 42.67 17.07 -40.75
CA MET A 1 43.45 17.59 -39.61
C MET A 1 43.47 16.52 -38.54
N THR A 2 44.67 16.04 -38.24
CA THR A 2 45.03 14.89 -37.42
C THR A 2 44.87 15.19 -35.92
N LEU A 3 44.13 14.34 -35.21
CA LEU A 3 44.08 14.30 -33.73
C LEU A 3 45.22 13.41 -33.19
N PRO A 4 45.83 13.74 -32.03
CA PRO A 4 47.00 13.03 -31.51
C PRO A 4 46.63 11.73 -30.76
N PRO A 5 47.58 10.78 -30.60
CA PRO A 5 47.32 9.45 -30.06
C PRO A 5 47.28 9.41 -28.52
N ARG A 6 46.40 8.54 -27.99
CA ARG A 6 46.27 8.20 -26.57
C ARG A 6 47.47 7.39 -26.07
N ARG A 7 47.99 7.74 -24.89
CA ARG A 7 48.98 6.94 -24.12
C ARG A 7 48.30 5.74 -23.43
N PRO A 8 49.01 4.61 -23.22
CA PRO A 8 48.51 3.46 -22.48
C PRO A 8 48.70 3.61 -20.95
N PRO A 9 47.88 2.96 -20.11
CA PRO A 9 48.15 2.85 -18.68
C PRO A 9 48.89 1.55 -18.38
N ASP A 10 50.19 1.67 -18.07
CA ASP A 10 50.92 0.69 -17.26
C ASP A 10 50.88 1.16 -15.80
N GLN A 11 50.29 0.38 -14.90
CA GLN A 11 50.78 0.18 -13.54
C GLN A 11 50.12 -1.05 -12.90
N ALA A 12 51.01 -1.95 -12.47
CA ALA A 12 50.77 -3.27 -11.90
C ALA A 12 50.10 -3.24 -10.51
N PRO A 13 49.48 -4.36 -10.07
CA PRO A 13 48.77 -4.45 -8.79
C PRO A 13 49.74 -4.68 -7.61
N PRO A 14 49.44 -4.18 -6.40
CA PRO A 14 50.23 -4.53 -5.23
C PRO A 14 49.81 -5.91 -4.68
N GLN A 15 50.74 -6.85 -4.84
CA GLN A 15 51.24 -7.82 -3.86
C GLN A 15 50.26 -8.53 -2.91
N SER A 16 50.10 -9.82 -3.19
CA SER A 16 49.72 -10.91 -2.29
C SER A 16 50.71 -11.12 -1.14
N PHE A 17 50.21 -11.39 0.06
CA PHE A 17 50.91 -12.03 1.19
C PHE A 17 49.92 -12.93 1.97
N PRO A 18 50.39 -13.93 2.75
CA PRO A 18 50.14 -15.33 2.47
C PRO A 18 49.14 -16.00 3.44
N LEU A 19 48.50 -17.06 2.93
CA LEU A 19 47.76 -18.04 3.71
C LEU A 19 48.66 -18.71 4.75
N THR A 20 48.35 -18.53 6.03
CA THR A 20 48.71 -19.48 7.08
C THR A 20 47.44 -19.83 7.87
N ALA A 21 47.03 -21.08 7.71
CA ALA A 21 45.99 -21.71 8.51
C ALA A 21 46.57 -22.09 9.88
N GLN A 22 45.94 -21.64 10.97
CA GLN A 22 45.79 -22.45 12.18
C GLN A 22 44.58 -21.97 12.99
N GLN A 23 43.74 -22.95 13.32
CA GLN A 23 42.42 -22.85 13.92
C GLN A 23 42.45 -22.30 15.36
N LYS A 24 41.54 -21.38 15.67
CA LYS A 24 40.78 -21.39 16.93
C LYS A 24 39.34 -20.99 16.62
N GLN A 25 38.44 -21.97 16.64
CA GLN A 25 36.98 -21.78 16.65
C GLN A 25 36.60 -21.00 17.91
N GLY A 26 36.03 -19.81 17.73
CA GLY A 26 35.21 -19.13 18.72
C GLY A 26 33.83 -18.90 18.08
N ASP A 27 32.78 -19.38 18.72
CA ASP A 27 31.42 -19.34 18.19
C ASP A 27 30.93 -17.90 17.94
N PRO A 28 30.17 -17.66 16.86
CA PRO A 28 29.54 -16.36 16.62
C PRO A 28 28.36 -16.13 17.58
N PRO A 29 28.01 -14.87 17.88
CA PRO A 29 27.00 -14.51 18.87
C PRO A 29 25.61 -15.03 18.47
N GLN A 30 25.02 -15.85 19.34
CA GLN A 30 23.70 -16.45 19.15
C GLN A 30 22.58 -15.41 19.31
N SER A 31 21.66 -15.41 18.34
CA SER A 31 20.40 -14.64 18.36
C SER A 31 19.49 -15.08 19.52
N PRO A 32 18.81 -14.15 20.24
CA PRO A 32 17.99 -14.50 21.42
C PRO A 32 16.68 -15.25 21.10
N LEU A 33 16.36 -15.51 19.83
CA LEU A 33 15.15 -16.23 19.42
C LEU A 33 15.26 -17.76 19.52
N LEU A 34 16.37 -18.29 20.03
CA LEU A 34 16.62 -19.73 20.22
C LEU A 34 16.99 -20.11 21.66
N LYS A 35 16.46 -19.41 22.68
CA LYS A 35 16.30 -20.04 23.99
C LYS A 35 14.97 -20.77 24.01
N GLY A 36 15.01 -22.06 23.63
CA GLY A 36 13.96 -23.00 23.93
C GLY A 36 13.72 -22.97 25.44
N GLY A 37 12.57 -22.43 25.86
CA GLY A 37 12.04 -22.70 27.18
C GLY A 37 11.73 -24.20 27.25
N SER A 38 12.18 -24.84 28.32
CA SER A 38 12.10 -26.27 28.60
C SER A 38 10.68 -26.81 28.85
N ASP A 39 9.66 -26.18 28.26
CA ASP A 39 8.24 -26.49 28.51
C ASP A 39 7.51 -26.93 27.22
N TRP A 40 8.25 -27.40 26.21
CA TRP A 40 7.64 -28.15 25.10
C TRP A 40 7.55 -29.61 25.55
N PRO A 41 6.34 -30.18 25.77
CA PRO A 41 6.25 -31.61 26.01
C PRO A 41 6.76 -32.33 24.76
N ASP A 42 7.72 -33.24 24.97
CA ASP A 42 8.22 -34.22 24.01
C ASP A 42 7.10 -35.19 23.58
N GLU A 43 6.08 -34.68 22.90
CA GLU A 43 5.15 -35.50 22.12
C GLU A 43 5.54 -35.35 20.65
N HIS A 44 6.06 -36.45 20.13
CA HIS A 44 6.49 -36.68 18.75
C HIS A 44 5.57 -35.96 17.74
N LEU A 45 6.13 -34.99 17.02
CA LEU A 45 5.63 -34.65 15.68
C LEU A 45 6.19 -35.72 14.74
N ASP A 46 5.47 -36.81 14.55
CA ASP A 46 5.83 -37.82 13.56
C ASP A 46 5.37 -37.33 12.17
N ILE A 47 5.93 -36.19 11.74
CA ILE A 47 5.81 -35.74 10.37
C ILE A 47 6.70 -36.67 9.55
N ALA A 48 6.09 -37.65 8.87
CA ALA A 48 6.77 -38.49 7.89
C ALA A 48 7.48 -37.60 6.84
N ALA A 49 8.76 -37.32 7.05
CA ALA A 49 9.44 -36.24 6.35
C ALA A 49 10.17 -36.72 5.08
N PRO A 50 9.87 -36.17 3.89
CA PRO A 50 10.94 -35.79 2.98
C PRO A 50 11.84 -34.77 3.71
N THR A 51 13.16 -34.91 3.57
CA THR A 51 14.16 -34.09 4.28
C THR A 51 13.84 -32.59 4.17
N LEU A 52 13.50 -31.95 5.28
CA LEU A 52 13.33 -30.50 5.40
C LEU A 52 14.70 -29.83 5.23
N ARG A 53 14.92 -29.13 4.11
CA ARG A 53 16.22 -28.48 3.80
C ARG A 53 16.20 -26.98 4.04
N THR A 54 15.03 -26.36 3.91
CA THR A 54 14.87 -24.91 4.00
C THR A 54 13.69 -24.53 4.91
N LYS A 55 13.65 -23.25 5.33
CA LYS A 55 12.45 -22.69 5.96
C LYS A 55 11.21 -22.78 5.06
N GLY A 56 11.41 -22.75 3.74
CA GLY A 56 10.35 -22.93 2.75
C GLY A 56 9.73 -24.32 2.84
N ASP A 57 10.56 -25.36 2.89
CA ASP A 57 10.11 -26.76 3.01
C ASP A 57 9.25 -26.95 4.28
N LEU A 58 9.63 -26.31 5.40
CA LEU A 58 8.87 -26.35 6.64
C LEU A 58 7.52 -25.63 6.51
N ILE A 59 7.50 -24.45 5.91
CA ILE A 59 6.26 -23.69 5.67
C ILE A 59 5.32 -24.51 4.78
N GLU A 60 5.82 -25.07 3.69
CA GLU A 60 5.04 -25.90 2.76
C GLU A 60 4.41 -27.11 3.46
N GLN A 61 5.16 -27.81 4.32
CA GLN A 61 4.60 -28.92 5.10
C GLN A 61 3.50 -28.46 6.05
N ILE A 62 3.71 -27.36 6.79
CA ILE A 62 2.70 -26.80 7.69
C ILE A 62 1.45 -26.39 6.92
N GLU A 63 1.60 -25.73 5.78
CA GLU A 63 0.50 -25.32 4.90
C GLU A 63 -0.24 -26.53 4.32
N THR A 64 0.49 -27.58 3.92
CA THR A 64 -0.11 -28.82 3.40
C THR A 64 -0.94 -29.53 4.47
N GLN A 65 -0.42 -29.63 5.69
CA GLN A 65 -1.15 -30.23 6.80
C GLN A 65 -2.38 -29.39 7.19
N ALA A 66 -2.24 -28.06 7.19
CA ALA A 66 -3.36 -27.15 7.44
C ALA A 66 -4.45 -27.29 6.35
N ALA A 67 -4.07 -27.37 5.08
CA ALA A 67 -4.99 -27.59 3.97
C ALA A 67 -5.73 -28.93 4.12
N HIS A 68 -5.03 -30.00 4.52
CA HIS A 68 -5.66 -31.29 4.77
C HIS A 68 -6.74 -31.23 5.86
N TRP A 69 -6.47 -30.56 6.99
CA TRP A 69 -7.49 -30.38 8.04
C TRP A 69 -8.66 -29.50 7.58
N LEU A 70 -8.40 -28.48 6.75
CA LEU A 70 -9.46 -27.65 6.18
C LEU A 70 -10.35 -28.45 5.22
N ASP A 71 -9.78 -29.27 4.35
CA ASP A 71 -10.53 -30.12 3.42
C ASP A 71 -11.44 -31.10 4.18
N GLN A 72 -10.93 -31.67 5.27
CA GLN A 72 -11.73 -32.50 6.17
C GLN A 72 -12.94 -31.75 6.76
N ILE A 73 -12.74 -30.51 7.23
CA ILE A 73 -13.81 -29.66 7.75
C ILE A 73 -14.82 -29.28 6.66
N LEU A 74 -14.34 -28.94 5.46
CA LEU A 74 -15.20 -28.50 4.35
C LEU A 74 -16.09 -29.63 3.82
N ASN A 75 -15.56 -30.85 3.78
CA ASN A 75 -16.26 -32.05 3.30
C ASN A 75 -17.11 -32.74 4.39
N ALA A 76 -17.05 -32.26 5.62
CA ALA A 76 -17.88 -32.77 6.71
C ALA A 76 -19.38 -32.56 6.45
N PRO A 77 -20.24 -33.56 6.71
CA PRO A 77 -21.68 -33.37 6.63
C PRO A 77 -22.13 -32.30 7.65
N PRO A 78 -23.00 -31.34 7.26
CA PRO A 78 -23.49 -30.31 8.17
C PRO A 78 -24.25 -30.95 9.33
N GLN A 79 -23.76 -30.78 10.55
CA GLN A 79 -24.45 -31.21 11.77
C GLN A 79 -25.60 -30.25 12.10
N PRO A 80 -26.69 -30.73 12.75
CA PRO A 80 -27.70 -29.85 13.31
C PRO A 80 -27.06 -28.87 14.31
N SER A 81 -27.53 -27.63 14.29
CA SER A 81 -26.94 -26.47 14.97
C SER A 81 -26.57 -26.74 16.43
N LEU A 82 -25.28 -26.66 16.73
CA LEU A 82 -24.83 -26.41 18.10
C LEU A 82 -25.18 -24.95 18.45
N PRO A 83 -25.61 -24.67 19.70
CA PRO A 83 -25.97 -23.32 20.09
C PRO A 83 -24.79 -22.36 19.91
N PRO A 84 -25.05 -21.08 19.54
CA PRO A 84 -23.99 -20.12 19.26
C PRO A 84 -23.07 -19.93 20.47
N TRP A 85 -21.77 -19.85 20.19
CA TRP A 85 -20.73 -19.59 21.19
C TRP A 85 -20.97 -18.23 21.86
N LYS A 86 -21.40 -18.25 23.13
CA LYS A 86 -21.45 -17.07 23.99
C LYS A 86 -20.07 -16.91 24.61
N GLY A 87 -19.37 -15.84 24.26
CA GLY A 87 -17.97 -15.61 24.62
C GLY A 87 -17.61 -15.88 26.09
N GLY A 88 -16.45 -16.54 26.27
CA GLY A 88 -15.54 -16.47 27.42
C GLY A 88 -16.03 -16.88 28.81
N THR A 89 -15.61 -18.06 29.30
CA THR A 89 -15.26 -18.27 30.71
C THR A 89 -14.21 -19.39 30.84
N LYS A 90 -13.22 -19.17 31.72
CA LYS A 90 -12.28 -20.21 32.18
C LYS A 90 -13.09 -21.35 32.80
N GLY A 91 -12.93 -22.57 32.29
CA GLY A 91 -13.41 -23.79 32.97
C GLY A 91 -14.33 -24.73 32.19
N GLY A 92 -14.68 -24.44 30.93
CA GLY A 92 -15.42 -25.38 30.09
C GLY A 92 -14.51 -26.45 29.49
N SER A 93 -14.85 -27.73 29.65
CA SER A 93 -14.18 -28.86 28.99
C SER A 93 -14.04 -28.59 27.49
N PRO A 94 -12.88 -28.86 26.86
CA PRO A 94 -12.71 -28.62 25.43
C PRO A 94 -13.73 -29.47 24.67
N CYS A 95 -14.59 -28.80 23.88
CA CYS A 95 -15.46 -29.47 22.93
C CYS A 95 -14.57 -30.31 22.00
N ARG A 96 -14.65 -31.64 22.13
CA ARG A 96 -13.92 -32.58 21.27
C ARG A 96 -14.36 -32.38 19.83
N LEU A 97 -13.42 -32.47 18.89
CA LEU A 97 -13.75 -32.62 17.47
C LEU A 97 -14.69 -33.81 17.27
N PRO A 98 -15.42 -33.82 16.15
CA PRO A 98 -16.08 -35.04 15.70
C PRO A 98 -15.11 -36.23 15.68
N PRO A 99 -15.56 -37.45 16.04
CA PRO A 99 -14.70 -38.65 16.13
C PRO A 99 -14.00 -39.08 14.83
N TRP A 100 -14.22 -38.42 13.70
CA TRP A 100 -13.59 -38.74 12.42
C TRP A 100 -12.40 -37.82 12.08
N LEU A 101 -12.16 -36.75 12.85
CA LEU A 101 -10.93 -35.97 12.81
C LEU A 101 -9.79 -36.61 13.63
N SER A 102 -10.06 -37.73 14.31
CA SER A 102 -9.10 -38.43 15.18
C SER A 102 -8.32 -39.55 14.49
N GLU A 103 -8.44 -39.71 13.16
CA GLU A 103 -7.66 -40.70 12.40
C GLU A 103 -6.28 -40.18 11.97
N VAL A 104 -5.97 -38.91 12.21
CA VAL A 104 -4.66 -38.27 12.02
C VAL A 104 -4.22 -37.70 13.37
N GLU A 105 -2.92 -37.74 13.66
CA GLU A 105 -2.28 -37.18 14.87
C GLU A 105 -3.04 -35.94 15.36
N ALA A 106 -3.62 -36.03 16.57
CA ALA A 106 -4.60 -35.05 17.03
C ALA A 106 -3.95 -33.65 17.02
N PRO A 107 -4.57 -32.65 16.37
CA PRO A 107 -3.98 -31.33 16.27
C PRO A 107 -3.71 -30.78 17.68
N GLY A 108 -2.51 -30.25 17.91
CA GLY A 108 -2.16 -29.63 19.19
C GLY A 108 -3.20 -28.58 19.64
N PRO A 109 -3.26 -28.23 20.93
CA PRO A 109 -4.39 -27.49 21.53
C PRO A 109 -4.69 -26.12 20.88
N LYS A 110 -3.68 -25.43 20.33
CA LYS A 110 -3.85 -24.18 19.60
C LYS A 110 -4.52 -24.39 18.24
N THR A 111 -4.04 -25.37 17.47
CA THR A 111 -4.62 -25.77 16.18
C THR A 111 -6.05 -26.26 16.38
N GLN A 112 -6.29 -27.07 17.40
CA GLN A 112 -7.62 -27.51 17.82
C GLN A 112 -8.58 -26.34 18.06
N THR A 113 -8.13 -25.29 18.74
CA THR A 113 -8.93 -24.07 18.99
C THR A 113 -9.27 -23.36 17.68
N ALA A 114 -8.30 -23.20 16.78
CA ALA A 114 -8.52 -22.56 15.48
C ALA A 114 -9.49 -23.36 14.60
N LEU A 115 -9.32 -24.68 14.48
CA LEU A 115 -10.21 -25.56 13.71
C LEU A 115 -11.65 -25.54 14.26
N THR A 116 -11.80 -25.53 15.59
CA THR A 116 -13.11 -25.41 16.23
C THR A 116 -13.79 -24.09 15.88
N TRP A 117 -13.05 -22.97 15.96
CA TRP A 117 -13.56 -21.66 15.57
C TRP A 117 -13.93 -21.59 14.08
N ILE A 118 -13.11 -22.15 13.19
CA ILE A 118 -13.39 -22.21 11.75
C ILE A 118 -14.71 -22.94 11.50
N HIS A 119 -14.87 -24.15 12.07
CA HIS A 119 -16.05 -24.97 11.88
C HIS A 119 -17.32 -24.35 12.49
N GLN A 120 -17.22 -23.75 13.68
CA GLN A 120 -18.39 -23.26 14.42
C GLN A 120 -18.78 -21.81 14.09
N THR A 121 -17.87 -20.99 13.55
CA THR A 121 -18.10 -19.56 13.33
C THR A 121 -17.82 -19.13 11.90
N LEU A 122 -16.60 -19.33 11.39
CA LEU A 122 -16.21 -18.80 10.09
C LEU A 122 -16.98 -19.47 8.94
N LEU A 123 -16.98 -20.80 8.88
CA LEU A 123 -17.58 -21.55 7.78
C LEU A 123 -19.12 -21.38 7.71
N PRO A 124 -19.88 -21.42 8.82
CA PRO A 124 -21.32 -21.13 8.79
C PRO A 124 -21.64 -19.72 8.28
N ASN A 125 -20.81 -18.72 8.59
CA ASN A 125 -21.00 -17.35 8.10
C ASN A 125 -20.64 -17.21 6.62
N LEU A 126 -19.59 -17.89 6.14
CA LEU A 126 -19.25 -17.95 4.71
C LEU A 126 -20.33 -18.66 3.89
N ARG A 127 -20.90 -19.76 4.41
CA ARG A 127 -21.97 -20.51 3.71
C ARG A 127 -23.26 -19.72 3.54
N GLN A 128 -23.41 -18.57 4.21
CA GLN A 128 -24.54 -17.66 4.07
C GLN A 128 -24.37 -16.63 2.94
N THR A 129 -23.24 -16.59 2.24
CA THR A 129 -23.04 -15.68 1.09
C THR A 129 -24.16 -15.73 0.03
N PRO A 130 -24.80 -16.87 -0.30
CA PRO A 130 -25.97 -16.88 -1.19
C PRO A 130 -27.14 -15.97 -0.75
N ASN A 131 -27.18 -15.51 0.51
CA ASN A 131 -28.14 -14.53 0.98
C ASN A 131 -27.98 -13.15 0.31
N GLU A 132 -26.88 -12.86 -0.38
CA GLU A 132 -26.69 -11.61 -1.14
C GLU A 132 -27.85 -11.35 -2.11
N LEU A 133 -28.23 -12.35 -2.92
CA LEU A 133 -29.32 -12.22 -3.87
C LEU A 133 -30.68 -12.08 -3.16
N HIS A 134 -30.88 -12.83 -2.09
CA HIS A 134 -32.10 -12.72 -1.28
C HIS A 134 -32.27 -11.31 -0.71
N GLN A 135 -31.19 -10.72 -0.20
CA GLN A 135 -31.22 -9.40 0.41
C GLN A 135 -31.33 -8.29 -0.64
N PHE A 136 -30.75 -8.49 -1.83
CA PHE A 136 -31.01 -7.65 -2.98
C PHE A 136 -32.51 -7.60 -3.33
N LEU A 137 -33.18 -8.77 -3.44
CA LEU A 137 -34.61 -8.85 -3.71
C LEU A 137 -35.46 -8.22 -2.60
N ASN A 138 -35.08 -8.40 -1.33
CA ASN A 138 -35.74 -7.73 -0.21
C ASN A 138 -35.63 -6.21 -0.32
N GLY A 139 -34.47 -5.69 -0.74
CA GLY A 139 -34.24 -4.26 -0.91
C GLY A 139 -35.13 -3.67 -2.00
N LEU A 140 -35.27 -4.39 -3.13
CA LEU A 140 -36.20 -4.01 -4.20
C LEU A 140 -37.67 -4.00 -3.75
N ASN A 141 -38.04 -4.86 -2.80
CA ASN A 141 -39.37 -4.88 -2.19
C ASN A 141 -39.56 -3.82 -1.08
N GLY A 142 -38.58 -2.94 -0.85
CA GLY A 142 -38.64 -1.90 0.18
C GLY A 142 -38.54 -2.44 1.61
N HIS A 143 -38.08 -3.68 1.79
CA HIS A 143 -37.84 -4.25 3.12
C HIS A 143 -36.54 -3.71 3.72
N TYR A 144 -36.48 -3.72 5.06
CA TYR A 144 -35.27 -3.38 5.78
C TYR A 144 -34.16 -4.41 5.53
N ILE A 145 -32.98 -3.93 5.15
CA ILE A 145 -31.78 -4.74 5.00
C ILE A 145 -30.94 -4.66 6.29
N PRO A 146 -30.67 -5.79 6.98
CA PRO A 146 -29.87 -5.81 8.18
C PRO A 146 -28.51 -5.16 7.99
N ALA A 147 -28.14 -4.29 8.94
CA ALA A 147 -26.84 -3.64 8.94
C ALA A 147 -25.73 -4.57 9.47
N GLY A 148 -24.49 -4.33 9.08
CA GLY A 148 -23.32 -5.09 9.54
C GLY A 148 -22.03 -4.29 9.42
N PRO A 149 -20.96 -4.64 10.13
CA PRO A 149 -19.68 -3.95 9.99
C PRO A 149 -19.04 -4.27 8.62
N SER A 150 -18.25 -3.33 8.10
CA SER A 150 -17.35 -3.56 6.97
C SER A 150 -15.90 -3.76 7.43
N GLY A 151 -15.06 -4.27 6.51
CA GLY A 151 -13.65 -4.58 6.76
C GLY A 151 -13.12 -5.66 5.82
N ALA A 152 -11.85 -6.02 5.99
CA ALA A 152 -11.21 -7.10 5.25
C ALA A 152 -11.22 -8.40 6.08
N PRO A 153 -11.97 -9.46 5.69
CA PRO A 153 -11.97 -10.73 6.40
C PRO A 153 -10.56 -11.31 6.59
N THR A 154 -9.69 -11.14 5.59
CA THR A 154 -8.30 -11.61 5.62
C THR A 154 -7.44 -10.90 6.67
N ARG A 155 -7.89 -9.74 7.14
CA ARG A 155 -7.23 -8.94 8.18
C ARG A 155 -7.80 -9.19 9.58
N GLY A 156 -8.25 -10.42 9.83
CA GLY A 156 -8.79 -10.83 11.13
C GLY A 156 -10.21 -10.30 11.43
N ARG A 157 -10.89 -9.69 10.44
CA ARG A 157 -12.24 -9.14 10.58
C ARG A 157 -13.31 -10.12 10.12
N ALA A 158 -13.31 -11.34 10.65
CA ALA A 158 -14.34 -12.34 10.32
C ALA A 158 -15.76 -11.93 10.76
N ASP A 159 -15.89 -10.93 11.63
CA ASP A 159 -17.15 -10.30 12.05
C ASP A 159 -17.92 -9.60 10.91
N VAL A 160 -17.24 -9.30 9.79
CA VAL A 160 -17.86 -8.72 8.59
C VAL A 160 -18.67 -9.75 7.80
N LEU A 161 -18.55 -11.04 8.14
CA LEU A 161 -19.39 -12.10 7.59
C LEU A 161 -20.62 -12.34 8.48
N PRO A 162 -21.77 -12.75 7.93
CA PRO A 162 -22.02 -13.01 6.50
C PRO A 162 -22.17 -11.74 5.66
N THR A 163 -22.03 -11.88 4.34
CA THR A 163 -22.34 -10.83 3.36
C THR A 163 -23.86 -10.72 3.12
N GLY A 164 -24.30 -9.85 2.20
CA GLY A 164 -25.73 -9.54 2.02
C GLY A 164 -26.30 -8.61 3.11
N ARG A 165 -25.46 -7.72 3.66
CA ARG A 165 -25.84 -6.74 4.68
C ARG A 165 -25.63 -5.32 4.18
N ASN A 166 -26.42 -4.38 4.68
CA ASN A 166 -26.20 -2.95 4.45
C ASN A 166 -25.09 -2.47 5.37
N PHE A 167 -23.84 -2.55 4.91
CA PHE A 167 -22.70 -2.36 5.80
C PHE A 167 -22.59 -0.90 6.31
N TYR A 168 -22.12 -0.75 7.54
CA TYR A 168 -21.64 0.52 8.09
C TYR A 168 -20.12 0.45 8.27
N SER A 169 -19.51 1.62 8.44
CA SER A 169 -18.07 1.75 8.66
C SER A 169 -17.73 1.74 10.15
N VAL A 170 -17.35 2.89 10.71
CA VAL A 170 -16.78 3.04 12.05
C VAL A 170 -17.22 4.36 12.68
N ASP A 171 -17.20 4.44 14.02
CA ASP A 171 -17.33 5.73 14.71
C ASP A 171 -16.03 6.50 14.53
N ILE A 172 -16.08 7.55 13.70
CA ILE A 172 -14.90 8.36 13.35
C ILE A 172 -14.25 9.02 14.57
N ARG A 173 -14.99 9.20 15.68
CA ARG A 173 -14.48 9.80 16.93
C ARG A 173 -13.54 8.87 17.68
N GLY A 174 -13.57 7.57 17.39
CA GLY A 174 -12.68 6.57 17.98
C GLY A 174 -11.39 6.36 17.18
N LEU A 175 -11.14 7.16 16.15
CA LEU A 175 -9.99 7.01 15.26
C LEU A 175 -8.89 8.04 15.57
N PRO A 176 -7.60 7.67 15.43
CA PRO A 176 -7.12 6.30 15.28
C PRO A 176 -7.42 5.46 16.54
N THR A 177 -7.65 4.16 16.38
CA THR A 177 -7.88 3.23 17.51
C THR A 177 -6.57 2.92 18.26
N GLU A 178 -6.64 2.45 19.51
CA GLU A 178 -5.44 1.98 20.24
C GLU A 178 -4.69 0.86 19.49
N THR A 179 -5.42 -0.05 18.85
CA THR A 179 -4.82 -1.11 18.03
C THR A 179 -4.15 -0.57 16.78
N ALA A 180 -4.72 0.48 16.17
CA ALA A 180 -4.11 1.16 15.04
C ALA A 180 -2.88 1.97 15.49
N TRP A 181 -2.88 2.52 16.69
CA TRP A 181 -1.70 3.16 17.28
C TRP A 181 -0.53 2.19 17.46
N ASP A 182 -0.78 1.02 18.02
CA ASP A 182 0.25 -0.01 18.19
C ASP A 182 0.87 -0.44 16.86
N LEU A 183 0.06 -0.53 15.80
CA LEU A 183 0.52 -0.83 14.45
C LEU A 183 1.25 0.36 13.82
N GLY A 184 0.65 1.54 13.83
CA GLY A 184 1.20 2.75 13.23
C GLY A 184 2.55 3.12 13.82
N ARG A 185 2.77 2.89 15.12
CA ARG A 185 4.08 3.07 15.75
C ARG A 185 5.13 2.09 15.20
N LYS A 186 4.77 0.81 15.03
CA LYS A 186 5.66 -0.20 14.42
C LYS A 186 5.92 0.09 12.94
N ALA A 187 4.93 0.56 12.21
CA ALA A 187 5.06 0.96 10.82
C ALA A 187 6.01 2.15 10.67
N ALA A 188 5.83 3.19 11.50
CA ALA A 188 6.73 4.34 11.56
C ALA A 188 8.17 3.89 11.87
N ASP A 189 8.38 3.03 12.86
CA ASP A 189 9.70 2.50 13.19
C ASP A 189 10.31 1.71 12.00
N ALA A 190 9.51 0.93 11.27
CA ALA A 190 9.95 0.19 10.10
C ALA A 190 10.34 1.11 8.92
N VAL A 191 9.63 2.23 8.72
CA VAL A 191 9.98 3.24 7.70
C VAL A 191 11.30 3.91 8.07
N ILE A 192 11.47 4.30 9.33
CA ILE A 192 12.72 4.90 9.84
C ILE A 192 13.88 3.92 9.67
N GLU A 193 13.71 2.67 10.12
CA GLU A 193 14.74 1.64 10.01
C GLU A 193 15.14 1.42 8.55
N ARG A 194 14.15 1.30 7.65
CA ARG A 194 14.42 1.11 6.23
C ARG A 194 15.19 2.29 5.63
N TYR A 195 14.78 3.52 5.92
CA TYR A 195 15.46 4.70 5.41
C TYR A 195 16.89 4.82 5.95
N CYS A 196 17.12 4.54 7.24
CA CYS A 196 18.45 4.55 7.82
C CYS A 196 19.36 3.46 7.21
N GLN A 197 18.81 2.30 6.85
CA GLN A 197 19.56 1.24 6.15
C GLN A 197 19.95 1.66 4.72
N ASP A 198 19.05 2.33 4.00
CA ASP A 198 19.26 2.73 2.61
C ASP A 198 20.15 3.99 2.50
N GLU A 199 19.96 4.99 3.37
CA GLU A 199 20.56 6.33 3.25
C GLU A 199 21.57 6.68 4.37
N GLY A 200 21.63 5.91 5.46
CA GLY A 200 22.59 6.10 6.55
C GLY A 200 22.31 7.25 7.52
N ASP A 201 21.18 7.96 7.39
CA ASP A 201 20.72 9.01 8.30
C ASP A 201 19.20 8.90 8.56
N TYR A 202 18.66 9.67 9.51
CA TYR A 202 17.23 9.74 9.76
C TYR A 202 16.51 10.57 8.69
N PRO A 203 15.30 10.17 8.25
CA PRO A 203 14.52 11.00 7.35
C PRO A 203 13.99 12.23 8.08
N GLN A 204 14.08 13.39 7.43
CA GLN A 204 13.58 14.67 7.91
C GLN A 204 12.21 15.02 7.33
N THR A 205 11.84 14.46 6.16
CA THR A 205 10.55 14.75 5.53
C THR A 205 10.01 13.60 4.70
N LEU A 206 8.72 13.34 4.88
CA LEU A 206 8.00 12.24 4.26
C LEU A 206 6.63 12.72 3.81
N ALA A 207 6.14 12.18 2.69
CA ALA A 207 4.78 12.38 2.26
C ALA A 207 4.05 11.04 2.24
N LEU A 208 2.90 10.99 2.91
CA LEU A 208 2.06 9.82 3.05
C LEU A 208 0.75 10.06 2.30
N SER A 209 0.46 9.18 1.34
CA SER A 209 -0.86 9.13 0.73
C SER A 209 -1.83 8.38 1.64
N MET A 210 -3.00 8.96 1.91
CA MET A 210 -3.96 8.44 2.88
C MET A 210 -5.37 8.32 2.29
N TRP A 211 -5.94 7.11 2.39
CA TRP A 211 -7.26 6.79 1.84
C TRP A 211 -8.32 6.62 2.92
N GLY A 212 -9.53 7.10 2.63
CA GLY A 212 -10.65 6.95 3.55
C GLY A 212 -11.07 5.49 3.72
N THR A 213 -11.02 4.68 2.65
CA THR A 213 -11.37 3.26 2.71
C THR A 213 -10.41 2.46 3.59
N ALA A 214 -9.10 2.68 3.46
CA ALA A 214 -8.08 2.06 4.32
C ALA A 214 -8.28 2.49 5.79
N THR A 215 -8.55 3.77 6.04
CA THR A 215 -8.85 4.29 7.38
C THR A 215 -10.03 3.58 8.04
N MET A 216 -11.11 3.29 7.30
CA MET A 216 -12.27 2.53 7.80
C MET A 216 -11.93 1.07 8.11
N ARG A 217 -11.12 0.42 7.27
CA ARG A 217 -10.77 -1.00 7.44
C ARG A 217 -9.82 -1.22 8.62
N THR A 218 -8.91 -0.29 8.84
CA THR A 218 -7.83 -0.44 9.82
C THR A 218 -8.13 0.19 11.17
N GLY A 219 -9.06 1.13 11.23
CA GLY A 219 -9.23 1.98 12.41
C GLY A 219 -8.17 3.08 12.50
N GLY A 220 -7.58 3.48 11.37
CA GLY A 220 -6.71 4.65 11.27
C GLY A 220 -5.20 4.39 11.33
N ASP A 221 -4.73 3.26 10.79
CA ASP A 221 -3.30 2.89 10.80
C ASP A 221 -2.40 4.00 10.20
N ASP A 222 -2.75 4.52 9.02
CA ASP A 222 -1.95 5.55 8.33
C ASP A 222 -1.90 6.86 9.14
N MET A 223 -3.00 7.23 9.82
CA MET A 223 -3.02 8.41 10.69
C MET A 223 -2.17 8.19 11.94
N ALA A 224 -2.24 7.01 12.54
CA ALA A 224 -1.39 6.64 13.66
C ALA A 224 0.10 6.63 13.27
N GLU A 225 0.45 6.13 12.09
CA GLU A 225 1.81 6.14 11.57
C GLU A 225 2.31 7.58 11.37
N ALA A 226 1.51 8.45 10.75
CA ALA A 226 1.86 9.85 10.56
C ALA A 226 2.12 10.58 11.90
N LEU A 227 1.25 10.36 12.90
CA LEU A 227 1.42 10.93 14.23
C LEU A 227 2.66 10.35 14.94
N ALA A 228 2.91 9.04 14.84
CA ALA A 228 4.08 8.40 15.42
C ALA A 228 5.39 8.92 14.80
N LEU A 229 5.44 9.14 13.48
CA LEU A 229 6.57 9.75 12.78
C LEU A 229 6.90 11.15 13.33
N MET A 230 5.88 11.95 13.63
CA MET A 230 6.01 13.28 14.25
C MET A 230 6.33 13.24 15.76
N GLY A 231 6.22 12.08 16.40
CA GLY A 231 6.35 11.92 17.85
C GLY A 231 5.15 12.48 18.61
N VAL A 232 3.94 12.22 18.11
CA VAL A 232 2.66 12.61 18.71
C VAL A 232 1.82 11.36 18.97
N GLN A 233 1.30 11.22 20.17
CA GLN A 233 0.47 10.10 20.59
C GLN A 233 -0.98 10.55 20.83
N PRO A 234 -1.99 9.93 20.20
CA PRO A 234 -3.39 10.19 20.55
C PRO A 234 -3.71 9.80 22.00
N VAL A 235 -4.68 10.49 22.60
CA VAL A 235 -5.21 10.20 23.93
C VAL A 235 -6.66 9.78 23.81
N TRP A 236 -6.99 8.62 24.38
CA TRP A 236 -8.33 8.06 24.35
C TRP A 236 -9.05 8.20 25.69
N ASP A 237 -10.36 8.48 25.63
CA ASP A 237 -11.25 8.31 26.77
C ASP A 237 -11.49 6.83 27.01
N GLY A 238 -10.99 6.28 28.13
CA GLY A 238 -10.99 4.85 28.41
C GLY A 238 -12.35 4.15 28.19
N PRO A 239 -13.46 4.66 28.75
CA PRO A 239 -14.78 4.05 28.56
C PRO A 239 -15.35 4.19 27.14
N SER A 240 -15.26 5.37 26.51
CA SER A 240 -15.87 5.59 25.19
C SER A 240 -14.97 5.22 24.02
N ARG A 241 -13.68 4.96 24.28
CA ARG A 241 -12.61 4.75 23.29
C ARG A 241 -12.48 5.88 22.27
N ARG A 242 -13.05 7.05 22.55
CA ARG A 242 -12.94 8.22 21.67
C ARG A 242 -11.59 8.88 21.85
N VAL A 243 -11.02 9.35 20.75
CA VAL A 243 -9.86 10.24 20.82
C VAL A 243 -10.35 11.59 21.34
N VAL A 244 -9.76 12.04 22.45
CA VAL A 244 -10.14 13.28 23.14
C VAL A 244 -9.03 14.32 23.10
N ASP A 245 -7.78 13.90 22.94
CA ASP A 245 -6.62 14.79 22.89
C ASP A 245 -5.42 14.08 22.22
N PHE A 246 -4.26 14.71 22.22
CA PHE A 246 -2.97 14.11 21.91
C PHE A 246 -1.87 14.61 22.86
N GLU A 247 -0.82 13.81 23.03
CA GLU A 247 0.38 14.16 23.76
C GLU A 247 1.58 14.22 22.80
N VAL A 248 2.35 15.30 22.88
CA VAL A 248 3.63 15.41 22.16
C VAL A 248 4.70 14.70 22.98
N LEU A 249 5.26 13.63 22.43
CA LEU A 249 6.30 12.85 23.11
C LEU A 249 7.62 13.66 23.16
N PRO A 250 8.30 13.73 24.31
CA PRO A 250 9.64 14.29 24.40
C PRO A 250 10.64 13.53 23.54
N LEU A 251 11.62 14.24 22.96
CA LEU A 251 12.69 13.64 22.13
C LEU A 251 13.44 12.49 22.83
N SER A 252 13.59 12.56 24.16
CA SER A 252 14.22 11.50 24.95
C SER A 252 13.44 10.18 24.96
N LEU A 253 12.11 10.23 24.86
CA LEU A 253 11.26 9.06 24.71
C LEU A 253 11.16 8.62 23.24
N LEU A 254 11.18 9.58 22.31
CA LEU A 254 11.12 9.30 20.88
C LEU A 254 12.39 8.60 20.37
N GLY A 255 13.55 8.94 20.92
CA GLY A 255 14.84 8.30 20.61
C GLY A 255 15.40 8.61 19.22
N ARG A 256 14.78 9.54 18.48
CA ARG A 256 15.15 9.99 17.13
C ARG A 256 14.61 11.40 16.87
N PRO A 257 15.08 12.08 15.81
CA PRO A 257 14.42 13.29 15.30
C PRO A 257 12.93 13.04 14.95
N ARG A 258 12.13 14.10 15.03
CA ARG A 258 10.79 14.12 14.46
C ARG A 258 10.88 14.14 12.95
N VAL A 259 9.91 13.53 12.27
CA VAL A 259 9.80 13.61 10.81
C VAL A 259 8.74 14.65 10.47
N ASP A 260 9.05 15.54 9.52
CA ASP A 260 8.06 16.45 8.94
C ASP A 260 7.17 15.69 7.93
N VAL A 261 5.91 15.45 8.30
CA VAL A 261 4.99 14.61 7.52
C VAL A 261 4.01 15.47 6.73
N THR A 262 3.95 15.27 5.41
CA THR A 262 2.92 15.83 4.53
C THR A 262 1.92 14.76 4.13
N LEU A 263 0.64 14.96 4.42
CA LEU A 263 -0.43 14.05 4.02
C LEU A 263 -1.00 14.46 2.66
N ARG A 264 -1.14 13.49 1.76
CA ARG A 264 -2.05 13.60 0.62
C ARG A 264 -3.29 12.76 0.89
N ILE A 265 -4.37 13.40 1.31
CA ILE A 265 -5.65 12.76 1.62
C ILE A 265 -6.52 12.60 0.36
N SER A 266 -7.20 11.46 0.22
CA SER A 266 -8.25 11.27 -0.80
C SER A 266 -9.45 12.20 -0.57
N GLY A 267 -10.22 12.49 -1.64
CA GLY A 267 -11.47 13.26 -1.50
C GLY A 267 -12.47 12.59 -0.55
N PHE A 268 -12.56 11.25 -0.58
CA PHE A 268 -13.39 10.52 0.38
C PHE A 268 -12.87 10.63 1.82
N PHE A 269 -11.55 10.67 2.03
CA PHE A 269 -11.00 10.90 3.37
C PHE A 269 -11.43 12.27 3.92
N ARG A 270 -11.36 13.32 3.10
CA ARG A 270 -11.86 14.66 3.46
C ARG A 270 -13.31 14.63 3.93
N ASP A 271 -14.16 13.92 3.19
CA ASP A 271 -15.60 13.92 3.46
C ASP A 271 -15.95 13.08 4.69
N ALA A 272 -15.25 11.97 4.91
CA ALA A 272 -15.54 11.03 5.99
C ALA A 272 -14.84 11.37 7.32
N PHE A 273 -13.66 12.01 7.28
CA PHE A 273 -12.80 12.16 8.47
C PHE A 273 -12.34 13.61 8.74
N PRO A 274 -13.25 14.59 8.81
CA PRO A 274 -12.87 15.96 9.17
C PRO A 274 -12.20 16.06 10.56
N ASN A 275 -12.56 15.17 11.49
CA ASN A 275 -11.95 15.13 12.82
C ASN A 275 -10.49 14.69 12.80
N LEU A 276 -10.10 13.83 11.85
CA LEU A 276 -8.71 13.40 11.70
C LEU A 276 -7.86 14.49 11.03
N ILE A 277 -8.44 15.26 10.10
CA ILE A 277 -7.82 16.46 9.55
C ILE A 277 -7.54 17.47 10.67
N ASP A 278 -8.55 17.73 11.51
CA ASP A 278 -8.41 18.64 12.64
C ASP A 278 -7.38 18.15 13.66
N LEU A 279 -7.31 16.85 13.94
CA LEU A 279 -6.34 16.25 14.84
C LEU A 279 -4.91 16.46 14.32
N PHE A 280 -4.68 16.13 13.05
CA PHE A 280 -3.35 16.22 12.45
C PHE A 280 -2.88 17.68 12.31
N ASP A 281 -3.77 18.60 11.91
CA ASP A 281 -3.45 20.04 11.83
C ASP A 281 -3.05 20.62 13.21
N GLN A 282 -3.74 20.21 14.28
CA GLN A 282 -3.38 20.60 15.64
C GLN A 282 -2.04 19.99 16.09
N ALA A 283 -1.75 18.74 15.73
CA ALA A 283 -0.46 18.11 15.98
C ALA A 283 0.67 18.86 15.25
N VAL A 284 0.48 19.24 13.98
CA VAL A 284 1.43 20.06 13.22
C VAL A 284 1.67 21.40 13.89
N ALA A 285 0.61 22.10 14.29
CA ALA A 285 0.72 23.37 14.99
C ALA A 285 1.52 23.22 16.30
N ALA A 286 1.19 22.24 17.13
CA ALA A 286 1.85 21.99 18.40
C ALA A 286 3.34 21.64 18.22
N VAL A 287 3.67 20.73 17.31
CA VAL A 287 5.06 20.30 17.05
C VAL A 287 5.89 21.41 16.42
N SER A 288 5.31 22.21 15.51
CA SER A 288 6.02 23.33 14.88
C SER A 288 6.35 24.48 15.83
N ALA A 289 5.66 24.57 16.97
CA ALA A 289 5.86 25.62 17.96
C ALA A 289 6.86 25.24 19.08
N LEU A 290 7.42 24.02 19.05
CA LEU A 290 8.37 23.57 20.06
C LEU A 290 9.73 24.24 19.86
N ASP A 291 10.37 24.63 20.97
CA ASP A 291 11.75 25.09 21.00
C ASP A 291 12.71 23.88 21.04
N GLU A 292 12.85 23.23 19.88
CA GLU A 292 13.73 22.08 19.67
C GLU A 292 14.79 22.39 18.59
N PRO A 293 16.01 21.83 18.68
CA PRO A 293 17.04 22.05 17.66
C PRO A 293 16.57 21.67 16.25
N ALA A 294 16.98 22.42 15.23
CA ALA A 294 16.51 22.24 13.86
C ALA A 294 16.71 20.82 13.29
N GLY A 295 17.82 20.16 13.63
CA GLY A 295 18.09 18.77 13.23
C GLY A 295 17.27 17.71 13.97
N GLN A 296 16.63 18.07 15.09
CA GLN A 296 15.75 17.20 15.87
C GLN A 296 14.27 17.45 15.58
N ASN A 297 13.92 18.67 15.15
CA ASN A 297 12.58 19.03 14.72
C ASN A 297 12.61 19.77 13.37
N PRO A 298 12.70 19.02 12.25
CA PRO A 298 12.70 19.59 10.91
C PRO A 298 11.40 20.34 10.56
N LEU A 299 10.27 19.96 11.15
CA LEU A 299 8.99 20.64 10.94
C LEU A 299 9.05 22.08 11.50
N ALA A 300 9.47 22.26 12.75
CA ALA A 300 9.60 23.59 13.36
C ALA A 300 10.59 24.47 12.58
N ALA A 301 11.76 23.92 12.23
CA ALA A 301 12.77 24.62 11.45
C ALA A 301 12.25 25.10 10.09
N ARG A 302 11.53 24.24 9.35
CA ARG A 302 10.94 24.61 8.05
C ARG A 302 9.84 25.64 8.19
N VAL A 303 8.96 25.50 9.17
CA VAL A 303 7.89 26.49 9.41
C VAL A 303 8.48 27.87 9.69
N GLN A 304 9.54 27.94 10.49
CA GLN A 304 10.23 29.21 10.78
C GLN A 304 10.87 29.81 9.52
N ALA A 305 11.65 29.02 8.78
CA ALA A 305 12.32 29.49 7.56
C ALA A 305 11.32 29.98 6.50
N GLU A 306 10.29 29.18 6.23
CA GLU A 306 9.29 29.52 5.21
C GLU A 306 8.45 30.73 5.59
N THR A 307 8.17 30.92 6.88
CA THR A 307 7.44 32.10 7.35
C THR A 307 8.26 33.37 7.08
N ALA A 308 9.57 33.34 7.33
CA ALA A 308 10.45 34.45 6.98
C ALA A 308 10.47 34.70 5.47
N ASP A 309 10.57 33.65 4.65
CA ASP A 309 10.57 33.76 3.19
C ASP A 309 9.25 34.35 2.65
N TRP A 310 8.11 33.96 3.22
CA TRP A 310 6.80 34.48 2.82
C TRP A 310 6.62 35.94 3.23
N VAL A 311 7.10 36.33 4.42
CA VAL A 311 7.08 37.73 4.86
C VAL A 311 7.94 38.60 3.96
N GLU A 312 9.12 38.12 3.55
CA GLU A 312 9.97 38.82 2.58
C GLU A 312 9.28 38.97 1.20
N GLN A 313 8.49 37.97 0.80
CA GLN A 313 7.65 38.02 -0.41
C GLN A 313 6.39 38.89 -0.26
N GLY A 314 6.18 39.54 0.90
CA GLY A 314 5.13 40.53 1.12
C GLY A 314 3.83 39.98 1.71
N LEU A 315 3.82 38.74 2.20
CA LEU A 315 2.69 38.23 3.00
C LEU A 315 2.75 38.83 4.42
N ASP A 316 1.58 39.05 5.01
CA ASP A 316 1.52 39.37 6.45
C ASP A 316 1.99 38.16 7.28
N GLU A 317 2.51 38.42 8.48
CA GLU A 317 3.10 37.40 9.34
C GLU A 317 2.10 36.29 9.74
N GLU A 318 0.82 36.64 9.90
CA GLU A 318 -0.23 35.68 10.24
C GLU A 318 -0.49 34.72 9.07
N GLU A 319 -0.69 35.24 7.87
CA GLU A 319 -0.90 34.48 6.64
C GLU A 319 0.36 33.68 6.24
N ALA A 320 1.55 34.27 6.40
CA ALA A 320 2.83 33.61 6.18
C ALA A 320 2.97 32.39 7.11
N GLY A 321 2.76 32.60 8.42
CA GLY A 321 2.85 31.52 9.40
C GLY A 321 1.81 30.42 9.15
N ARG A 322 0.59 30.81 8.77
CA ARG A 322 -0.49 29.89 8.40
C ARG A 322 -0.13 29.02 7.20
N ARG A 323 0.39 29.64 6.13
CA ARG A 323 0.80 28.97 4.89
C ARG A 323 1.98 28.02 5.09
N SER A 324 2.97 28.41 5.91
CA SER A 324 4.13 27.58 6.25
C SER A 324 3.77 26.28 6.99
N ARG A 325 2.65 26.27 7.73
CA ARG A 325 2.17 25.10 8.49
C ARG A 325 1.37 24.09 7.66
N TYR A 326 1.04 24.37 6.39
CA TYR A 326 0.26 23.42 5.60
C TYR A 326 0.99 22.09 5.42
N ARG A 327 0.33 21.02 5.88
CA ARG A 327 0.80 19.63 5.74
C ARG A 327 -0.30 18.66 5.32
N ILE A 328 -1.53 19.10 5.12
CA ILE A 328 -2.63 18.25 4.66
C ILE A 328 -3.09 18.79 3.31
N PHE A 329 -2.91 18.00 2.26
CA PHE A 329 -3.26 18.35 0.90
C PHE A 329 -4.21 17.31 0.30
N GLY A 330 -5.10 17.71 -0.58
CA GLY A 330 -6.04 16.81 -1.22
C GLY A 330 -6.72 17.39 -2.45
N SER A 331 -7.76 16.70 -2.90
CA SER A 331 -8.57 17.12 -4.04
C SER A 331 -9.27 18.45 -3.78
N LYS A 332 -9.58 19.22 -4.83
CA LYS A 332 -10.47 20.39 -4.74
C LYS A 332 -11.75 20.05 -3.98
N PRO A 333 -12.31 20.95 -3.14
CA PRO A 333 -13.62 20.72 -2.52
C PRO A 333 -14.69 20.31 -3.55
N GLY A 334 -15.39 19.21 -3.29
CA GLY A 334 -16.38 18.61 -4.21
C GLY A 334 -15.80 17.75 -5.33
N ALA A 335 -14.47 17.69 -5.50
CA ALA A 335 -13.80 16.80 -6.45
C ALA A 335 -13.15 15.59 -5.76
N TYR A 336 -12.85 14.56 -6.55
CA TYR A 336 -12.27 13.27 -6.15
C TYR A 336 -11.21 12.82 -7.17
N GLY A 337 -10.35 11.88 -6.79
CA GLY A 337 -9.25 11.37 -7.63
C GLY A 337 -7.98 12.21 -7.59
N ALA A 338 -7.04 11.89 -8.47
CA ALA A 338 -5.72 12.54 -8.57
C ALA A 338 -5.41 13.13 -9.95
N GLY A 339 -6.35 13.04 -10.91
CA GLY A 339 -6.24 13.69 -12.22
C GLY A 339 -5.38 12.96 -13.26
N LEU A 340 -4.92 11.74 -12.97
CA LEU A 340 -4.03 10.99 -13.88
C LEU A 340 -4.76 9.98 -14.74
N GLN A 341 -5.85 9.38 -14.26
CA GLN A 341 -6.57 8.32 -14.96
C GLN A 341 -6.93 8.69 -16.41
N GLY A 342 -7.69 9.76 -16.60
CA GLY A 342 -8.09 10.19 -17.94
C GLY A 342 -6.92 10.58 -18.83
N LEU A 343 -5.77 10.97 -18.25
CA LEU A 343 -4.58 11.32 -19.02
C LEU A 343 -3.87 10.07 -19.55
N ILE A 344 -3.73 9.04 -18.71
CA ILE A 344 -3.15 7.74 -19.08
C ILE A 344 -4.05 7.00 -20.08
N GLU A 345 -5.36 6.97 -19.84
CA GLU A 345 -6.34 6.32 -20.71
C GLU A 345 -6.40 6.98 -22.08
N ALA A 346 -6.43 8.31 -22.15
CA ALA A 346 -6.46 9.05 -23.41
C ALA A 346 -5.09 9.20 -24.10
N GLN A 347 -4.02 8.64 -23.51
CA GLN A 347 -2.63 8.74 -23.98
C GLN A 347 -2.13 10.21 -24.14
N ASN A 348 -2.83 11.16 -23.52
CA ASN A 348 -2.67 12.60 -23.77
C ASN A 348 -1.60 13.22 -22.86
N TRP A 349 -0.39 12.66 -22.89
CA TRP A 349 0.77 13.15 -22.16
C TRP A 349 2.05 12.81 -22.94
N THR A 350 3.08 13.62 -22.75
CA THR A 350 4.36 13.46 -23.45
C THR A 350 5.55 13.33 -22.51
N SER A 351 5.44 13.83 -21.28
CA SER A 351 6.53 13.88 -20.32
C SER A 351 6.08 13.73 -18.87
N ASP A 352 7.04 13.42 -17.98
CA ASP A 352 6.85 13.48 -16.53
C ASP A 352 6.26 14.83 -16.06
N ALA A 353 6.60 15.93 -16.74
CA ALA A 353 6.11 17.26 -16.37
C ALA A 353 4.59 17.40 -16.59
N ASP A 354 4.04 16.76 -17.63
CA ASP A 354 2.59 16.77 -17.88
C ASP A 354 1.84 16.02 -16.76
N LEU A 355 2.36 14.86 -16.37
CA LEU A 355 1.81 14.04 -15.28
C LEU A 355 1.93 14.77 -13.94
N ALA A 356 3.08 15.36 -13.64
CA ALA A 356 3.30 16.16 -12.43
C ALA A 356 2.35 17.35 -12.36
N GLN A 357 2.17 18.09 -13.46
CA GLN A 357 1.28 19.24 -13.50
C GLN A 357 -0.19 18.82 -13.30
N ALA A 358 -0.62 17.74 -13.95
CA ALA A 358 -1.95 17.19 -13.73
C ALA A 358 -2.16 16.82 -12.26
N TYR A 359 -1.21 16.10 -11.66
CA TYR A 359 -1.30 15.72 -10.25
C TYR A 359 -1.35 16.93 -9.30
N ILE A 360 -0.50 17.94 -9.50
CA ILE A 360 -0.45 19.16 -8.69
C ILE A 360 -1.77 19.94 -8.80
N ASN A 361 -2.32 20.09 -10.01
CA ASN A 361 -3.60 20.76 -10.23
C ASN A 361 -4.74 20.12 -9.45
N TRP A 362 -4.71 18.78 -9.32
CA TRP A 362 -5.74 18.03 -8.63
C TRP A 362 -5.46 17.83 -7.14
N SER A 363 -4.24 18.07 -6.65
CA SER A 363 -3.84 17.71 -5.27
C SER A 363 -3.41 18.90 -4.41
N SER A 364 -3.34 20.11 -4.95
CA SER A 364 -2.80 21.30 -4.27
C SER A 364 -3.81 22.09 -3.43
N TYR A 365 -4.81 21.43 -2.85
CA TYR A 365 -5.74 22.08 -1.91
C TYR A 365 -5.36 21.74 -0.48
N ALA A 366 -4.94 22.76 0.29
CA ALA A 366 -4.63 22.62 1.69
C ALA A 366 -5.91 22.48 2.53
N TYR A 367 -5.88 21.61 3.54
CA TYR A 367 -6.95 21.37 4.52
C TYR A 367 -6.43 21.56 5.95
N GLY A 368 -7.31 21.99 6.88
CA GLY A 368 -6.98 22.22 8.29
C GLY A 368 -7.74 23.41 8.87
N LYS A 369 -7.73 23.60 10.19
CA LYS A 369 -8.29 24.81 10.81
C LYS A 369 -7.48 26.05 10.43
N ALA A 370 -6.18 25.86 10.21
CA ALA A 370 -5.33 26.90 9.65
C ALA A 370 -5.83 27.40 8.28
N THR A 371 -6.72 26.71 7.56
CA THR A 371 -7.16 27.20 6.24
C THR A 371 -8.29 28.23 6.31
N THR A 372 -9.04 28.31 7.42
CA THR A 372 -10.17 29.24 7.55
C THR A 372 -9.73 30.65 7.97
N SER A 373 -9.77 31.61 7.05
CA SER A 373 -9.69 33.03 7.43
C SER A 373 -11.02 33.50 8.05
N GLY A 374 -10.95 34.22 9.18
CA GLY A 374 -12.06 35.04 9.65
C GLY A 374 -12.97 34.51 10.77
N SER A 375 -12.66 33.39 11.43
CA SER A 375 -13.39 33.02 12.67
C SER A 375 -12.50 33.18 13.89
N LYS A 376 -12.79 34.19 14.72
CA LYS A 376 -12.29 34.25 16.09
C LYS A 376 -12.81 33.02 16.84
N ALA A 377 -12.00 31.97 16.91
CA ALA A 377 -12.30 30.82 17.75
C ALA A 377 -12.23 31.26 19.22
N GLY A 378 -13.39 31.50 19.83
CA GLY A 378 -13.49 31.63 21.28
C GLY A 378 -13.20 30.28 21.96
N PRO A 379 -12.65 30.28 23.19
CA PRO A 379 -12.46 29.05 23.94
C PRO A 379 -13.83 28.41 24.19
N GLY A 380 -14.05 27.22 23.62
CA GLY A 380 -15.32 26.47 23.72
C GLY A 380 -16.12 26.30 22.42
N SER A 381 -15.60 26.71 21.26
CA SER A 381 -16.26 26.44 19.97
C SER A 381 -16.27 24.94 19.65
N SER A 382 -17.48 24.38 19.49
CA SER A 382 -17.71 22.99 19.12
C SER A 382 -17.06 22.63 17.78
N VAL A 383 -16.52 21.41 17.71
CA VAL A 383 -16.12 20.72 16.47
C VAL A 383 -17.21 20.87 15.41
N GLY A 384 -16.97 21.68 14.38
CA GLY A 384 -17.85 21.76 13.21
C GLY A 384 -17.92 23.14 12.55
N SER A 385 -17.12 23.31 11.48
CA SER A 385 -17.51 23.99 10.21
C SER A 385 -16.32 24.40 9.33
N GLY A 386 -15.07 24.30 9.81
CA GLY A 386 -13.87 24.75 9.07
C GLY A 386 -13.11 23.67 8.29
N ALA A 387 -13.05 22.44 8.80
CA ALA A 387 -12.18 21.36 8.28
C ALA A 387 -12.44 20.94 6.82
N GLY A 388 -13.62 21.25 6.27
CA GLY A 388 -14.00 20.91 4.89
C GLY A 388 -13.70 22.01 3.86
N GLN A 389 -13.22 23.19 4.28
CA GLN A 389 -12.91 24.30 3.37
C GLN A 389 -11.46 24.16 2.91
N GLY A 390 -11.27 23.43 1.81
CA GLY A 390 -9.96 23.32 1.16
C GLY A 390 -9.61 24.61 0.42
N HIS A 391 -8.39 25.12 0.60
CA HIS A 391 -7.90 26.32 -0.08
C HIS A 391 -6.81 25.95 -1.09
N ALA A 392 -6.88 26.51 -2.29
CA ALA A 392 -5.82 26.33 -3.28
C ALA A 392 -4.50 26.88 -2.71
N ALA A 393 -3.47 26.03 -2.67
CA ALA A 393 -2.14 26.36 -2.16
C ALA A 393 -1.04 25.67 -2.99
N PRO A 394 -1.00 25.86 -4.33
CA PRO A 394 -0.03 25.21 -5.20
C PRO A 394 1.41 25.56 -4.86
N GLU A 395 1.70 26.79 -4.44
CA GLU A 395 3.05 27.22 -4.07
C GLU A 395 3.53 26.50 -2.80
N ALA A 396 2.67 26.40 -1.79
CA ALA A 396 2.99 25.68 -0.55
C ALA A 396 3.15 24.18 -0.81
N PHE A 397 2.30 23.60 -1.65
CA PHE A 397 2.40 22.18 -2.02
C PHE A 397 3.71 21.91 -2.78
N GLN A 398 4.05 22.75 -3.76
CA GLN A 398 5.32 22.65 -4.49
C GLN A 398 6.53 22.76 -3.55
N GLN A 399 6.47 23.60 -2.51
CA GLN A 399 7.54 23.71 -1.53
C GLN A 399 7.72 22.43 -0.69
N ARG A 400 6.63 21.71 -0.38
CA ARG A 400 6.72 20.36 0.22
C ARG A 400 7.39 19.37 -0.73
N LEU A 401 6.97 19.33 -1.99
CA LEU A 401 7.49 18.40 -3.00
C LEU A 401 9.00 18.58 -3.25
N LYS A 402 9.48 19.82 -3.31
CA LYS A 402 10.89 20.17 -3.54
C LYS A 402 11.86 19.57 -2.52
N ASN A 403 11.43 19.39 -1.27
CA ASN A 403 12.32 18.97 -0.18
C ASN A 403 12.11 17.51 0.22
N LEU A 404 11.19 16.81 -0.44
CA LEU A 404 10.71 15.51 -0.01
C LEU A 404 11.78 14.42 -0.07
N GLN A 405 11.94 13.62 1.00
CA GLN A 405 12.91 12.51 1.01
C GLN A 405 12.23 11.16 0.84
N ILE A 406 10.98 11.01 1.29
CA ILE A 406 10.22 9.77 1.17
C ILE A 406 8.83 10.05 0.58
N VAL A 407 8.44 9.25 -0.40
CA VAL A 407 7.04 9.05 -0.78
C VAL A 407 6.61 7.69 -0.25
N LEU A 408 5.54 7.65 0.53
CA LEU A 408 5.01 6.43 1.15
C LEU A 408 3.53 6.24 0.78
N HIS A 409 3.19 4.99 0.49
CA HIS A 409 1.81 4.52 0.41
C HIS A 409 1.68 3.15 1.06
N ASN A 410 0.56 2.90 1.74
CA ASN A 410 0.33 1.68 2.49
C ASN A 410 -0.80 0.84 1.89
N GLN A 411 -0.68 -0.48 1.99
CA GLN A 411 -1.72 -1.45 1.68
C GLN A 411 -2.10 -2.23 2.93
N ASP A 412 -3.39 -2.28 3.24
CA ASP A 412 -3.90 -2.84 4.49
C ASP A 412 -4.50 -4.25 4.37
N ASN A 413 -4.63 -4.79 3.16
CA ASN A 413 -5.40 -6.01 2.90
C ASN A 413 -4.73 -6.93 1.84
N ARG A 414 -5.27 -8.13 1.60
CA ARG A 414 -4.73 -9.10 0.61
C ARG A 414 -5.69 -9.39 -0.54
N GLU A 415 -6.88 -8.83 -0.52
CA GLU A 415 -7.92 -9.02 -1.52
C GLU A 415 -7.56 -8.39 -2.86
N HIS A 416 -6.69 -7.38 -2.87
CA HIS A 416 -6.12 -6.77 -4.06
C HIS A 416 -4.69 -6.28 -3.79
N ASP A 417 -3.92 -6.02 -4.85
CA ASP A 417 -2.58 -5.44 -4.76
C ASP A 417 -2.43 -4.13 -5.56
N LEU A 418 -1.22 -3.56 -5.57
CA LEU A 418 -0.92 -2.28 -6.22
C LEU A 418 -1.08 -2.28 -7.75
N LEU A 419 -1.19 -3.47 -8.34
CA LEU A 419 -1.38 -3.70 -9.78
C LEU A 419 -2.77 -4.34 -10.06
N ASP A 420 -3.71 -4.24 -9.11
CA ASP A 420 -5.13 -4.61 -9.25
C ASP A 420 -6.07 -3.39 -9.10
N SER A 421 -5.54 -2.20 -8.79
CA SER A 421 -6.31 -0.97 -8.67
C SER A 421 -5.52 0.23 -9.17
N ASP A 422 -6.20 1.08 -9.94
CA ASP A 422 -5.67 2.31 -10.51
C ASP A 422 -5.29 3.36 -9.45
N ASP A 423 -5.99 3.39 -8.31
CA ASP A 423 -5.77 4.40 -7.28
C ASP A 423 -4.31 4.39 -6.77
N TYR A 424 -3.62 3.25 -6.73
CA TYR A 424 -2.24 3.20 -6.24
C TYR A 424 -1.28 4.01 -7.11
N TYR A 425 -1.26 3.82 -8.43
CA TYR A 425 -0.39 4.64 -9.29
C TYR A 425 -0.86 6.10 -9.29
N GLN A 426 -2.16 6.34 -9.22
CA GLN A 426 -2.71 7.70 -9.24
C GLN A 426 -2.22 8.52 -8.03
N PHE A 427 -2.19 7.91 -6.85
CA PHE A 427 -1.82 8.58 -5.60
C PHE A 427 -0.33 8.45 -5.29
N HIS A 428 0.19 7.23 -5.24
CA HIS A 428 1.59 6.96 -4.93
C HIS A 428 2.49 7.37 -6.11
N GLY A 429 2.16 6.91 -7.32
CA GLY A 429 2.88 7.28 -8.53
C GLY A 429 2.75 8.76 -8.86
N GLY A 430 1.55 9.33 -8.77
CA GLY A 430 1.32 10.75 -9.00
C GLY A 430 2.10 11.67 -8.05
N LEU A 431 2.17 11.31 -6.77
CA LEU A 431 3.02 12.01 -5.80
C LEU A 431 4.51 11.87 -6.13
N THR A 432 4.92 10.69 -6.59
CA THR A 432 6.31 10.41 -7.00
C THR A 432 6.74 11.28 -8.18
N VAL A 433 5.97 11.29 -9.28
CA VAL A 433 6.31 12.11 -10.46
C VAL A 433 6.29 13.59 -10.11
N ALA A 434 5.33 14.05 -9.30
CA ALA A 434 5.26 15.45 -8.87
C ALA A 434 6.48 15.86 -8.03
N ALA A 435 6.90 15.01 -7.07
CA ALA A 435 8.09 15.27 -6.26
C ALA A 435 9.39 15.24 -7.09
N ARG A 436 9.55 14.22 -7.94
CA ARG A 436 10.70 14.09 -8.84
C ARG A 436 10.83 15.29 -9.77
N THR A 437 9.74 15.72 -10.41
CA THR A 437 9.75 16.89 -11.30
C THR A 437 10.05 18.18 -10.53
N ALA A 438 9.46 18.36 -9.33
CA ALA A 438 9.74 19.53 -8.50
C ALA A 438 11.22 19.63 -8.09
N GLN A 439 11.86 18.49 -7.81
CA GLN A 439 13.29 18.41 -7.47
C GLN A 439 14.21 18.57 -8.68
N ALA A 440 13.85 17.98 -9.83
CA ALA A 440 14.63 18.12 -11.06
C ALA A 440 14.73 19.59 -11.51
N ASN A 441 13.66 20.38 -11.32
CA ASN A 441 13.64 21.81 -11.62
C ASN A 441 14.57 22.66 -10.72
N LEU A 442 15.08 22.11 -9.61
CA LEU A 442 16.07 22.78 -8.75
C LEU A 442 17.51 22.45 -9.16
N SER A 443 17.73 21.34 -9.86
CA SER A 443 19.05 20.96 -10.37
C SER A 443 19.27 21.54 -11.76
N ASP A 444 20.31 22.37 -11.94
CA ASP A 444 20.77 22.91 -13.25
C ASP A 444 21.23 21.83 -14.27
N LYS A 445 20.86 20.56 -14.07
CA LYS A 445 21.17 19.46 -14.98
C LYS A 445 19.90 19.00 -15.70
N PRO A 446 19.84 19.11 -17.04
CA PRO A 446 18.72 18.57 -17.80
C PRO A 446 18.63 17.05 -17.59
N SER A 447 17.47 16.59 -17.12
CA SER A 447 17.14 15.17 -16.97
C SER A 447 16.98 14.53 -18.36
N SER A 448 18.05 13.94 -18.89
CA SER A 448 17.92 12.94 -19.96
C SER A 448 17.23 11.70 -19.38
N ASN A 449 16.29 11.09 -20.12
CA ASN A 449 15.62 9.81 -19.84
C ASN A 449 16.60 8.66 -19.51
N GLN A 450 17.23 8.69 -18.33
CA GLN A 450 18.16 7.69 -17.88
C GLN A 450 17.50 6.92 -16.73
N SER A 451 17.12 5.68 -17.05
CA SER A 451 16.64 4.65 -16.14
C SER A 451 17.45 4.67 -14.84
N VAL A 452 16.80 5.07 -13.74
CA VAL A 452 17.39 5.09 -12.41
C VAL A 452 17.25 3.68 -11.83
N SER A 453 18.27 2.87 -12.08
CA SER A 453 18.53 1.67 -11.30
C SER A 453 18.91 2.06 -9.87
N GLY A 454 17.92 2.12 -8.99
CA GLY A 454 17.97 1.56 -7.64
C GLY A 454 18.74 2.25 -6.52
N THR A 455 19.59 3.26 -6.76
CA THR A 455 20.33 3.92 -5.67
C THR A 455 20.73 5.34 -6.08
N SER A 456 19.92 6.32 -5.66
CA SER A 456 20.05 7.80 -5.68
C SER A 456 20.95 8.47 -6.74
N SER A 457 20.44 9.44 -7.50
CA SER A 457 20.94 10.79 -7.23
C SER A 457 19.97 11.98 -7.38
N ASN A 458 18.72 11.82 -7.84
CA ASN A 458 17.88 12.99 -8.22
C ASN A 458 16.37 12.90 -7.80
N GLY A 459 15.97 12.06 -6.84
CA GLY A 459 14.55 11.93 -6.43
C GLY A 459 14.36 11.39 -5.00
N PRO A 460 13.12 11.43 -4.45
CA PRO A 460 12.82 10.84 -3.14
C PRO A 460 12.88 9.30 -3.18
N GLN A 461 13.10 8.68 -2.02
CA GLN A 461 12.92 7.25 -1.82
C GLN A 461 11.44 6.90 -1.88
N ILE A 462 11.10 5.83 -2.60
CA ILE A 462 9.71 5.44 -2.87
C ILE A 462 9.42 4.14 -2.15
N TYR A 463 8.70 4.24 -1.03
CA TYR A 463 8.42 3.10 -0.15
C TYR A 463 6.97 2.65 -0.21
N PHE A 464 6.77 1.37 0.02
CA PHE A 464 5.47 0.73 0.10
C PHE A 464 5.32 0.01 1.45
N GLY A 465 4.33 0.40 2.24
CA GLY A 465 4.00 -0.20 3.53
C GLY A 465 2.98 -1.34 3.38
N ASP A 466 3.31 -2.54 3.84
CA ASP A 466 2.44 -3.70 3.87
C ASP A 466 1.89 -3.89 5.30
N HIS A 467 0.68 -3.42 5.51
CA HIS A 467 -0.08 -3.46 6.77
C HIS A 467 -1.09 -4.61 6.80
N ALA A 468 -1.06 -5.51 5.82
CA ALA A 468 -2.00 -6.63 5.73
C ALA A 468 -1.81 -7.65 6.86
N GLN A 469 -0.63 -7.71 7.46
CA GLN A 469 -0.36 -8.48 8.67
C GLN A 469 -0.09 -7.55 9.86
N PRO A 470 -1.11 -7.22 10.68
CA PRO A 470 -1.00 -6.19 11.73
C PRO A 470 0.13 -6.42 12.74
N ALA A 471 0.45 -7.68 13.02
CA ALA A 471 1.50 -8.04 13.97
C ALA A 471 2.92 -7.75 13.45
N ASN A 472 3.11 -7.57 12.14
CA ASN A 472 4.41 -7.45 11.50
C ASN A 472 4.30 -6.57 10.23
N PRO A 473 4.06 -5.25 10.37
CA PRO A 473 4.07 -4.34 9.22
C PRO A 473 5.46 -4.37 8.56
N LYS A 474 5.50 -4.30 7.23
CA LYS A 474 6.75 -4.33 6.46
C LYS A 474 6.84 -3.12 5.54
N VAL A 475 8.03 -2.58 5.39
CA VAL A 475 8.31 -1.50 4.43
C VAL A 475 9.29 -2.01 3.39
N ARG A 476 8.94 -1.81 2.12
CA ARG A 476 9.76 -2.20 0.97
C ARG A 476 10.01 -1.00 0.07
N GLN A 477 11.07 -1.06 -0.71
CA GLN A 477 11.18 -0.22 -1.89
C GLN A 477 10.05 -0.58 -2.85
N LEU A 478 9.52 0.40 -3.57
CA LEU A 478 8.42 0.17 -4.51
C LEU A 478 8.76 -0.90 -5.55
N SER A 479 10.00 -0.88 -6.08
CA SER A 479 10.48 -1.87 -7.05
C SER A 479 10.48 -3.30 -6.49
N GLU A 480 10.75 -3.47 -5.18
CA GLU A 480 10.68 -4.76 -4.50
C GLU A 480 9.22 -5.25 -4.38
N GLU A 481 8.27 -4.36 -4.09
CA GLU A 481 6.85 -4.73 -4.01
C GLU A 481 6.27 -5.03 -5.41
N ILE A 482 6.60 -4.23 -6.43
CA ILE A 482 6.25 -4.52 -7.84
C ILE A 482 6.78 -5.91 -8.23
N ALA A 483 8.06 -6.21 -7.94
CA ALA A 483 8.64 -7.51 -8.26
C ALA A 483 7.95 -8.66 -7.50
N ARG A 484 7.55 -8.42 -6.25
CA ARG A 484 6.81 -9.39 -5.43
C ARG A 484 5.43 -9.67 -6.02
N VAL A 485 4.66 -8.63 -6.34
CA VAL A 485 3.32 -8.74 -6.95
C VAL A 485 3.41 -9.38 -8.34
N TYR A 486 4.38 -8.97 -9.14
CA TYR A 486 4.66 -9.53 -10.45
C TYR A 486 4.79 -11.06 -10.39
N ARG A 487 5.62 -11.57 -9.48
CA ARG A 487 5.83 -13.02 -9.33
C ARG A 487 4.69 -13.75 -8.64
N SER A 488 4.11 -13.15 -7.60
CA SER A 488 3.12 -13.83 -6.75
C SER A 488 1.74 -13.88 -7.39
N ARG A 489 1.43 -12.96 -8.31
CA ARG A 489 0.09 -12.80 -8.87
C ARG A 489 0.08 -12.54 -10.38
N VAL A 490 0.77 -11.52 -10.91
CA VAL A 490 0.73 -11.15 -12.35
C VAL A 490 1.05 -12.35 -13.25
N ILE A 491 2.29 -12.85 -13.22
CA ILE A 491 2.72 -13.96 -14.08
C ILE A 491 2.55 -15.33 -13.40
N ASN A 492 1.77 -15.40 -12.32
CA ASN A 492 1.57 -16.66 -11.61
C ASN A 492 0.55 -17.53 -12.36
N PRO A 493 0.92 -18.73 -12.85
CA PRO A 493 0.01 -19.59 -13.60
C PRO A 493 -1.25 -19.96 -12.81
N LYS A 494 -1.18 -20.03 -11.47
CA LYS A 494 -2.35 -20.31 -10.62
C LYS A 494 -3.37 -19.17 -10.66
N TRP A 495 -2.91 -17.92 -10.71
CA TRP A 495 -3.79 -16.76 -10.78
C TRP A 495 -4.35 -16.59 -12.20
N ILE A 496 -3.52 -16.76 -13.23
CA ILE A 496 -3.96 -16.73 -14.65
C ILE A 496 -5.05 -17.78 -14.90
N ALA A 497 -4.79 -19.05 -14.54
CA ALA A 497 -5.81 -20.10 -14.61
C ALA A 497 -7.01 -19.83 -13.69
N GLY A 498 -6.80 -19.05 -12.62
CA GLY A 498 -7.82 -18.48 -11.76
C GLY A 498 -8.83 -17.63 -12.52
N VAL A 499 -8.34 -16.53 -13.06
CA VAL A 499 -9.15 -15.52 -13.76
C VAL A 499 -9.74 -16.05 -15.06
N MET A 500 -9.05 -16.97 -15.76
CA MET A 500 -9.56 -17.59 -16.99
C MET A 500 -10.86 -18.40 -16.80
N ARG A 501 -11.24 -18.75 -15.56
CA ARG A 501 -12.54 -19.37 -15.28
C ARG A 501 -13.72 -18.39 -15.33
N HIS A 502 -13.45 -17.09 -15.47
CA HIS A 502 -14.43 -16.01 -15.32
C HIS A 502 -14.71 -15.24 -16.62
N GLY A 503 -14.45 -15.85 -17.79
CA GLY A 503 -14.88 -15.36 -19.10
C GLY A 503 -14.48 -13.90 -19.36
N TYR A 504 -15.45 -13.06 -19.75
CA TYR A 504 -15.19 -11.65 -20.09
C TYR A 504 -14.49 -10.88 -18.95
N LYS A 505 -14.96 -11.03 -17.70
CA LYS A 505 -14.36 -10.32 -16.56
C LYS A 505 -12.96 -10.85 -16.25
N GLY A 506 -12.73 -12.15 -16.44
CA GLY A 506 -11.39 -12.73 -16.33
C GLY A 506 -10.39 -12.10 -17.29
N ALA A 507 -10.77 -11.97 -18.57
CA ALA A 507 -9.97 -11.28 -19.58
C ALA A 507 -9.78 -9.78 -19.27
N PHE A 508 -10.79 -9.13 -18.68
CA PHE A 508 -10.68 -7.75 -18.22
C PHE A 508 -9.61 -7.60 -17.11
N GLU A 509 -9.54 -8.50 -16.13
CA GLU A 509 -8.52 -8.37 -15.06
C GLU A 509 -7.10 -8.49 -15.59
N LEU A 510 -6.89 -9.30 -16.64
CA LEU A 510 -5.60 -9.38 -17.34
C LEU A 510 -5.25 -8.02 -17.94
N ALA A 511 -6.15 -7.41 -18.72
CA ALA A 511 -5.93 -6.11 -19.33
C ALA A 511 -5.72 -4.99 -18.31
N ALA A 512 -6.56 -4.94 -17.26
CA ALA A 512 -6.44 -3.96 -16.19
C ALA A 512 -5.07 -4.04 -15.49
N THR A 513 -4.55 -5.25 -15.25
CA THR A 513 -3.20 -5.44 -14.71
C THR A 513 -2.12 -4.80 -15.60
N VAL A 514 -2.23 -4.97 -16.93
CA VAL A 514 -1.26 -4.38 -17.88
C VAL A 514 -1.32 -2.86 -17.85
N ASP A 515 -2.53 -2.29 -17.86
CA ASP A 515 -2.72 -0.84 -17.74
C ASP A 515 -2.15 -0.28 -16.44
N TYR A 516 -2.38 -0.96 -15.31
CA TYR A 516 -1.87 -0.52 -14.01
C TYR A 516 -0.35 -0.65 -13.92
N LEU A 517 0.24 -1.72 -14.45
CA LEU A 517 1.70 -1.88 -14.54
C LEU A 517 2.31 -0.71 -15.34
N PHE A 518 1.75 -0.44 -16.52
CA PHE A 518 2.18 0.66 -17.38
C PHE A 518 2.05 2.01 -16.68
N ALA A 519 0.91 2.29 -16.06
CA ALA A 519 0.65 3.58 -15.42
C ALA A 519 1.52 3.82 -14.18
N TYR A 520 1.80 2.75 -13.42
CA TYR A 520 2.77 2.80 -12.33
C TYR A 520 4.17 3.10 -12.83
N ASP A 521 4.57 2.47 -13.93
CA ASP A 521 5.88 2.74 -14.52
C ASP A 521 5.98 4.15 -15.09
N ALA A 522 4.97 4.61 -15.82
CA ALA A 522 4.91 5.97 -16.36
C ALA A 522 5.07 7.05 -15.28
N THR A 523 4.60 6.77 -14.06
CA THR A 523 4.67 7.72 -12.94
C THR A 523 5.90 7.52 -12.05
N THR A 524 6.52 6.34 -12.02
CA THR A 524 7.59 6.02 -11.06
C THR A 524 8.91 5.57 -11.68
N HIS A 525 8.92 5.06 -12.90
CA HIS A 525 10.04 4.38 -13.56
C HIS A 525 10.57 3.18 -12.75
N ALA A 526 9.67 2.47 -12.05
CA ALA A 526 10.00 1.39 -11.13
C ALA A 526 9.78 -0.02 -11.71
N VAL A 527 9.28 -0.15 -12.95
CA VAL A 527 9.08 -1.44 -13.61
C VAL A 527 10.30 -1.77 -14.47
N ALA A 528 10.75 -3.03 -14.40
CA ALA A 528 11.92 -3.48 -15.16
C ALA A 528 11.50 -4.09 -16.51
N ASP A 529 12.35 -3.95 -17.55
CA ASP A 529 12.10 -4.48 -18.91
C ASP A 529 11.61 -5.94 -18.95
N HIS A 530 12.19 -6.80 -18.11
CA HIS A 530 11.82 -8.22 -18.07
C HIS A 530 10.38 -8.47 -17.59
N MET A 531 9.79 -7.51 -16.86
CA MET A 531 8.41 -7.61 -16.41
C MET A 531 7.44 -7.36 -17.56
N TYR A 532 7.72 -6.39 -18.44
CA TYR A 532 6.94 -6.21 -19.68
C TYR A 532 7.06 -7.42 -20.60
N ALA A 533 8.28 -7.93 -20.80
CA ALA A 533 8.48 -9.13 -21.61
C ALA A 533 7.69 -10.33 -21.07
N GLY A 534 7.75 -10.59 -19.76
CA GLY A 534 7.01 -11.70 -19.17
C GLY A 534 5.49 -11.51 -19.16
N VAL A 535 4.97 -10.28 -19.08
CA VAL A 535 3.54 -10.01 -19.30
C VAL A 535 3.15 -10.24 -20.76
N ALA A 536 3.94 -9.77 -21.73
CA ALA A 536 3.70 -10.01 -23.15
C ALA A 536 3.63 -11.51 -23.44
N GLU A 537 4.61 -12.26 -22.94
CA GLU A 537 4.66 -13.72 -23.07
C GLU A 537 3.47 -14.40 -22.39
N ALA A 538 3.17 -14.07 -21.13
CA ALA A 538 2.15 -14.78 -20.36
C ALA A 538 0.71 -14.43 -20.75
N TYR A 539 0.43 -13.19 -21.17
CA TYR A 539 -0.95 -12.72 -21.38
C TYR A 539 -1.34 -12.65 -22.86
N VAL A 540 -0.40 -12.31 -23.74
CA VAL A 540 -0.69 -11.98 -25.14
C VAL A 540 -0.23 -13.08 -26.08
N LEU A 541 0.92 -13.71 -25.81
CA LEU A 541 1.56 -14.68 -26.70
C LEU A 541 1.42 -16.13 -26.23
N ASP A 542 1.11 -16.37 -24.96
CA ASP A 542 0.71 -17.70 -24.50
C ASP A 542 -0.55 -18.12 -25.25
N ARG A 543 -0.46 -19.26 -25.93
CA ARG A 543 -1.50 -19.72 -26.85
C ARG A 543 -2.86 -19.90 -26.16
N ASP A 544 -2.88 -20.40 -24.94
CA ASP A 544 -4.11 -20.71 -24.23
C ASP A 544 -4.74 -19.42 -23.68
N VAL A 545 -3.93 -18.51 -23.14
CA VAL A 545 -4.39 -17.22 -22.64
C VAL A 545 -4.86 -16.30 -23.78
N GLN A 546 -4.13 -16.28 -24.90
CA GLN A 546 -4.50 -15.53 -26.08
C GLN A 546 -5.83 -16.02 -26.66
N ALA A 547 -5.99 -17.34 -26.85
CA ALA A 547 -7.23 -17.93 -27.36
C ALA A 547 -8.43 -17.64 -26.45
N PHE A 548 -8.24 -17.78 -25.13
CA PHE A 548 -9.23 -17.42 -24.13
C PHE A 548 -9.65 -15.94 -24.24
N THR A 549 -8.67 -15.03 -24.27
CA THR A 549 -8.92 -13.59 -24.28
C THR A 549 -9.59 -13.19 -25.59
N GLN A 550 -9.13 -13.68 -26.74
CA GLN A 550 -9.75 -13.40 -28.04
C GLN A 550 -11.20 -13.91 -28.11
N GLN A 551 -11.48 -15.07 -27.53
CA GLN A 551 -12.83 -15.62 -27.49
C GLN A 551 -13.76 -14.80 -26.60
N HIS A 552 -13.34 -14.47 -25.39
CA HIS A 552 -14.20 -13.86 -24.39
C HIS A 552 -14.23 -12.33 -24.44
N ASN A 553 -13.11 -11.69 -24.75
CA ASN A 553 -12.96 -10.24 -24.77
C ASN A 553 -11.85 -9.80 -25.77
N PRO A 554 -12.12 -9.77 -27.09
CA PRO A 554 -11.12 -9.40 -28.08
C PRO A 554 -10.65 -7.94 -27.97
N TRP A 555 -11.46 -7.05 -27.38
CA TRP A 555 -11.04 -5.68 -27.06
C TRP A 555 -9.90 -5.69 -26.05
N ALA A 556 -10.02 -6.45 -24.96
CA ALA A 556 -8.96 -6.59 -23.97
C ALA A 556 -7.65 -7.15 -24.57
N LEU A 557 -7.73 -8.09 -25.52
CA LEU A 557 -6.54 -8.61 -26.20
C LEU A 557 -5.83 -7.52 -27.01
N ARG A 558 -6.58 -6.74 -27.78
CA ARG A 558 -6.06 -5.60 -28.54
C ARG A 558 -5.41 -4.59 -27.59
N ASP A 559 -6.16 -4.16 -26.57
CA ASP A 559 -5.75 -3.11 -25.65
C ASP A 559 -4.47 -3.50 -24.87
N MET A 560 -4.32 -4.77 -24.47
CA MET A 560 -3.07 -5.27 -23.86
C MET A 560 -1.88 -5.17 -24.82
N ALA A 561 -2.05 -5.59 -26.07
CA ALA A 561 -0.97 -5.55 -27.06
C ALA A 561 -0.60 -4.11 -27.42
N GLU A 562 -1.58 -3.23 -27.60
CA GLU A 562 -1.38 -1.79 -27.83
C GLU A 562 -0.65 -1.13 -26.65
N ARG A 563 -1.03 -1.46 -25.40
CA ARG A 563 -0.40 -0.87 -24.22
C ARG A 563 1.07 -1.28 -24.08
N LEU A 564 1.40 -2.53 -24.40
CA LEU A 564 2.79 -3.02 -24.42
C LEU A 564 3.61 -2.33 -25.51
N LEU A 565 3.03 -2.11 -26.70
CA LEU A 565 3.66 -1.34 -27.77
C LEU A 565 3.86 0.12 -27.37
N GLU A 566 2.88 0.72 -26.68
CA GLU A 566 2.98 2.07 -26.14
C GLU A 566 4.11 2.18 -25.11
N ALA A 567 4.26 1.19 -24.22
CA ALA A 567 5.36 1.13 -23.26
C ALA A 567 6.72 1.19 -23.96
N ASN A 568 6.88 0.47 -25.06
CA ASN A 568 8.10 0.52 -25.87
C ASN A 568 8.27 1.87 -26.58
N GLN A 569 7.21 2.39 -27.21
CA GLN A 569 7.23 3.68 -27.91
C GLN A 569 7.62 4.85 -26.99
N ARG A 570 7.19 4.80 -25.72
CA ARG A 570 7.51 5.81 -24.70
C ARG A 570 8.85 5.58 -23.99
N GLY A 571 9.55 4.48 -24.30
CA GLY A 571 10.83 4.13 -23.68
C GLY A 571 10.73 3.60 -22.25
N LEU A 572 9.52 3.28 -21.78
CA LEU A 572 9.28 2.60 -20.51
C LEU A 572 9.75 1.13 -20.59
N TRP A 573 9.50 0.49 -21.73
CA TRP A 573 10.08 -0.80 -22.09
C TRP A 573 11.21 -0.61 -23.10
N ALA A 574 12.42 -0.43 -22.60
CA ALA A 574 13.55 0.05 -23.40
C ALA A 574 14.22 -1.04 -24.24
N LYS A 575 14.35 -2.27 -23.70
CA LYS A 575 15.07 -3.39 -24.34
C LYS A 575 14.12 -4.48 -24.84
N ALA A 576 13.02 -4.08 -25.47
CA ALA A 576 12.12 -5.03 -26.11
C ALA A 576 12.80 -5.74 -27.30
N ASP A 577 12.60 -7.05 -27.41
CA ASP A 577 13.06 -7.83 -28.56
C ASP A 577 12.23 -7.46 -29.81
N ALA A 578 12.89 -7.33 -30.96
CA ALA A 578 12.23 -6.89 -32.19
C ALA A 578 11.17 -7.89 -32.68
N GLN A 579 11.42 -9.19 -32.55
CA GLN A 579 10.45 -10.23 -32.91
C GLN A 579 9.24 -10.16 -31.99
N LEU A 580 9.47 -9.96 -30.69
CA LEU A 580 8.40 -9.81 -29.71
C LEU A 580 7.49 -8.61 -30.03
N LEU A 581 8.06 -7.48 -30.46
CA LEU A 581 7.28 -6.32 -30.92
C LEU A 581 6.48 -6.60 -32.19
N ASP A 582 7.05 -7.34 -33.15
CA ASP A 582 6.35 -7.74 -34.37
C ASP A 582 5.19 -8.71 -34.07
N ASP A 583 5.38 -9.64 -33.14
CA ASP A 583 4.34 -10.56 -32.68
C ASP A 583 3.19 -9.79 -32.02
N LEU A 584 3.48 -8.81 -31.17
CA LEU A 584 2.46 -7.93 -30.58
C LEU A 584 1.66 -7.16 -31.65
N ARG A 585 2.33 -6.60 -32.67
CA ARG A 585 1.64 -5.92 -33.79
C ARG A 585 0.71 -6.87 -34.55
N ASN A 586 1.15 -8.11 -34.77
CA ASN A 586 0.32 -9.14 -35.41
C ASN A 586 -0.91 -9.47 -34.56
N VAL A 587 -0.77 -9.53 -33.23
CA VAL A 587 -1.90 -9.76 -32.33
C VAL A 587 -2.90 -8.61 -32.36
N VAL A 588 -2.44 -7.35 -32.42
CA VAL A 588 -3.33 -6.18 -32.61
C VAL A 588 -4.19 -6.36 -33.86
N LEU A 589 -3.58 -6.64 -35.01
CA LEU A 589 -4.30 -6.83 -36.28
C LEU A 589 -5.34 -7.97 -36.21
N GLN A 590 -4.97 -9.09 -35.59
CA GLN A 590 -5.87 -10.24 -35.41
C GLN A 590 -7.04 -9.93 -34.46
N ALA A 591 -6.79 -9.13 -33.42
CA ALA A 591 -7.82 -8.71 -32.48
C ALA A 591 -8.77 -7.69 -33.12
N GLU A 592 -8.25 -6.73 -33.88
CA GLU A 592 -9.04 -5.76 -34.65
C GLU A 592 -9.97 -6.45 -35.66
N GLU A 593 -9.45 -7.39 -36.45
CA GLU A 593 -10.28 -8.17 -37.38
C GLU A 593 -11.47 -8.82 -36.67
N LYS A 594 -11.23 -9.36 -35.47
CA LYS A 594 -12.27 -10.01 -34.66
C LYS A 594 -13.30 -9.01 -34.12
N VAL A 595 -12.86 -7.83 -33.70
CA VAL A 595 -13.72 -6.75 -33.19
C VAL A 595 -14.62 -6.21 -34.29
N GLU A 596 -14.07 -5.98 -35.48
CA GLU A 596 -14.82 -5.49 -36.64
C GLU A 596 -15.86 -6.52 -37.11
N GLN A 597 -15.49 -7.80 -37.19
CA GLN A 597 -16.44 -8.88 -37.52
C GLN A 597 -17.63 -8.93 -36.54
N ARG A 598 -17.37 -8.84 -35.22
CA ARG A 598 -18.44 -8.82 -34.22
C ARG A 598 -19.33 -7.59 -34.33
N SER A 599 -18.76 -6.43 -34.65
CA SER A 599 -19.51 -5.19 -34.84
C SER A 599 -20.40 -5.27 -36.08
N SER A 600 -19.96 -5.98 -37.13
CA SER A 600 -20.81 -6.23 -38.30
C SER A 600 -21.92 -7.24 -38.05
N ASP A 601 -21.75 -8.21 -37.15
CA ASP A 601 -22.79 -9.21 -36.82
C ASP A 601 -23.90 -8.65 -35.90
N LEU A 602 -23.63 -7.55 -35.17
CA LEU A 602 -24.57 -6.91 -34.24
C LEU A 602 -25.43 -5.81 -34.90
N ASN A 603 -25.04 -5.34 -36.08
CA ASN A 603 -25.78 -4.38 -36.91
C ASN A 603 -26.60 -5.11 -37.98
#